data_AF-A0A6B1EP88-F1
#
_entry.id   AF-A0A6B1EP88-F1
#
_cell.length_a   1.000
_cell.length_b   1.000
_cell.length_c   1.000
_cell.angle_alpha   90.00
_cell.angle_beta   90.00
_cell.angle_gamma   90.00
#
_symmetry.space_group_name_H-M   'P 1'
#
loop_
_entity.id
_entity.type
_entity.pdbx_description
1 polymer ?
#
loop_
_entity_poly.entity_id
_entity_poly.type
_entity_poly.pdbx_seq_one_letter_code
_entity_poly.pdbx_strand_id
1 'polypeptide(L)'
;MAAAAFDTFQAARALESAGVERAQAEAIAEAIQQRQDSATKSDLAKLGSELRAEMAALETRLTNHFYAATVGLAATVAAFGLFT
;
A
#
# COMPACT_ATOMS: atom_id res chain seq x y z
N MET A 1 0.97 10.24 13.94
CA MET A 1 -0.13 10.86 14.71
C MET A 1 -1.34 9.97 14.55
N ALA A 2 -1.84 9.38 15.65
CA ALA A 2 -3.06 8.58 15.59
C ALA A 2 -4.22 9.52 15.25
N ALA A 3 -4.80 9.40 14.06
CA ALA A 3 -6.04 10.08 13.74
C ALA A 3 -7.09 9.55 14.73
N ALA A 4 -7.68 10.44 15.53
CA ALA A 4 -8.75 10.05 16.44
C ALA A 4 -9.83 9.31 15.62
N ALA A 5 -10.19 8.10 16.06
CA ALA A 5 -11.21 7.30 15.39
C ALA A 5 -12.51 8.10 15.29
N PHE A 6 -13.21 8.01 14.16
CA PHE A 6 -14.47 8.70 13.97
C PHE A 6 -15.51 8.12 14.94
N ASP A 7 -16.00 8.96 15.85
CA ASP A 7 -16.98 8.57 16.86
C ASP A 7 -18.39 8.74 16.30
N THR A 8 -18.95 7.61 15.84
CA THR A 8 -20.29 7.52 15.25
C THR A 8 -21.37 8.04 16.20
N PHE A 9 -21.20 7.91 17.52
CA PHE A 9 -22.17 8.35 18.51
C PHE A 9 -22.16 9.86 18.71
N GLN A 10 -20.97 10.47 18.77
CA GLN A 10 -20.81 11.93 18.74
C GLN A 10 -21.39 12.52 17.44
N ALA A 11 -21.12 11.90 16.30
CA ALA A 11 -21.64 12.34 15.00
C ALA A 11 -23.17 12.28 14.94
N ALA A 12 -23.78 11.18 15.38
CA ALA A 12 -25.24 11.05 15.46
C ALA A 12 -25.86 12.10 16.40
N ARG A 13 -25.23 12.35 17.56
CA ARG A 13 -25.71 13.37 18.51
C ARG A 13 -25.59 14.79 17.97
N ALA A 14 -24.53 15.09 17.22
CA ALA A 14 -24.37 16.37 16.54
C ALA A 14 -25.45 16.57 15.47
N LEU A 15 -25.76 15.53 14.68
CA LEU A 15 -26.83 15.56 13.69
C LEU A 15 -28.21 15.71 14.34
N GLU A 16 -28.46 15.03 15.46
CA GLU A 16 -29.67 15.18 16.27
C GLU A 16 -29.82 16.63 16.77
N SER A 17 -28.75 17.24 17.25
CA SER A 17 -28.75 18.64 17.68
C SER A 17 -28.98 19.64 16.53
N ALA A 18 -28.73 19.23 15.29
CA ALA A 18 -29.01 19.99 14.07
C ALA A 18 -30.44 19.78 13.55
N GLY A 19 -31.28 19.00 14.26
CA GLY A 19 -32.68 18.75 13.91
C GLY A 19 -32.89 17.52 13.02
N VAL A 20 -31.87 16.68 12.82
CA VAL A 20 -32.04 15.39 12.15
C VAL A 20 -32.66 14.40 13.12
N GLU A 21 -33.67 13.66 12.67
CA GLU A 21 -34.29 12.60 13.48
C GLU A 21 -33.23 11.57 13.88
N ARG A 22 -33.25 11.11 15.14
CA ARG A 22 -32.22 10.22 15.69
C ARG A 22 -31.92 8.98 14.85
N ALA A 23 -32.95 8.30 14.33
CA ALA A 23 -32.77 7.13 13.48
C ALA A 23 -32.02 7.47 12.18
N GLN A 24 -32.29 8.64 11.59
CA GLN A 24 -31.59 9.13 10.40
C GLN A 24 -30.17 9.59 10.74
N ALA A 25 -29.98 10.24 11.89
CA ALA A 25 -28.68 10.68 12.37
C ALA A 25 -27.72 9.51 12.60
N GLU A 26 -28.21 8.43 13.22
CA GLU A 26 -27.47 7.18 13.41
C GLU A 26 -27.11 6.54 12.05
N ALA A 27 -28.08 6.43 11.13
CA ALA A 27 -27.84 5.87 9.80
C ALA A 27 -26.82 6.68 8.97
N ILE A 28 -26.87 8.01 9.05
CA ILE A 28 -25.92 8.90 8.37
C ILE A 28 -24.52 8.74 8.97
N ALA A 29 -24.41 8.74 10.29
CA ALA A 29 -23.12 8.57 10.97
C ALA A 29 -22.49 7.21 10.63
N GLU A 30 -23.29 6.15 10.59
CA GLU A 30 -22.83 4.80 10.24
C GLU A 30 -22.39 4.70 8.78
N ALA A 31 -23.12 5.32 7.85
CA ALA A 31 -22.74 5.36 6.44
C ALA A 31 -21.41 6.10 6.20
N ILE A 32 -21.16 7.17 6.97
CA ILE A 32 -19.89 7.92 6.92
C ILE A 32 -18.73 7.05 7.41
N GLN A 33 -18.90 6.35 8.54
CA GLN A 33 -17.90 5.43 9.08
C GLN A 33 -17.55 4.32 8.08
N GLN A 34 -18.56 3.66 7.51
CA GLN A 34 -18.36 2.57 6.55
C GLN A 34 -17.60 3.04 5.30
N ARG A 35 -17.88 4.25 4.81
CA ARG A 35 -17.18 4.83 3.67
C ARG A 35 -15.71 5.14 4.01
N GLN A 36 -15.43 5.62 5.21
CA GLN A 36 -14.08 5.91 5.67
C GLN A 36 -13.24 4.62 5.78
N ASP A 37 -13.81 3.56 6.35
CA ASP A 37 -13.16 2.24 6.45
C ASP A 37 -12.91 1.59 5.08
N SER A 38 -13.78 1.86 4.10
CA SER A 38 -13.60 1.37 2.73
C SER A 38 -12.46 2.08 2.01
N ALA A 39 -12.29 3.39 2.23
CA ALA A 39 -11.20 4.16 1.67
C ALA A 39 -9.84 3.69 2.21
N THR A 40 -9.71 3.51 3.54
CA THR A 40 -8.48 2.99 4.15
C THR A 40 -8.14 1.58 3.69
N LYS A 41 -9.12 0.69 3.50
CA LYS A 41 -8.89 -0.64 2.93
C LYS A 41 -8.39 -0.59 1.48
N SER A 42 -8.95 0.30 0.66
CA SER A 42 -8.50 0.49 -0.72
C SER A 42 -7.07 1.01 -0.77
N ASP A 43 -6.71 1.96 0.10
CA ASP A 43 -5.35 2.51 0.15
C ASP A 43 -4.35 1.45 0.65
N LEU A 44 -4.74 0.61 1.61
CA LEU A 44 -3.92 -0.52 2.06
C LEU A 44 -3.68 -1.54 0.93
N ALA A 45 -4.70 -1.81 0.11
CA ALA A 45 -4.59 -2.71 -1.02
C ALA A 45 -3.67 -2.15 -2.13
N LYS A 46 -3.75 -0.85 -2.41
CA LYS A 46 -2.83 -0.17 -3.34
C LYS A 46 -1.39 -0.23 -2.84
N LEU A 47 -1.18 0.11 -1.57
CA LEU A 47 0.15 0.05 -0.97
C LEU A 47 0.72 -1.37 -1.04
N GLY A 48 -0.08 -2.39 -0.71
CA GLY A 48 0.33 -3.79 -0.84
C GLY A 48 0.67 -4.20 -2.28
N SER A 49 -0.01 -3.64 -3.28
CA SER A 49 0.30 -3.89 -4.69
C SER A 49 1.58 -3.19 -5.15
N GLU A 50 1.83 -1.96 -4.71
CA GLU A 50 3.05 -1.20 -5.01
C GLU A 50 4.27 -1.88 -4.41
N LEU A 51 4.20 -2.29 -3.13
CA LEU A 51 5.29 -3.03 -2.48
C LEU A 51 5.64 -4.33 -3.22
N ARG A 52 4.63 -5.08 -3.69
CA ARG A 52 4.87 -6.31 -4.47
C ARG A 52 5.53 -6.00 -5.82
N ALA A 53 5.10 -4.93 -6.49
CA ALA A 53 5.71 -4.51 -7.75
C ALA A 53 7.16 -4.06 -7.57
N GLU A 54 7.45 -3.31 -6.51
CA GLU A 54 8.82 -2.89 -6.17
C GLU A 54 9.71 -4.09 -5.82
N MET A 55 9.21 -5.06 -5.05
CA MET A 55 9.93 -6.30 -4.78
C MET A 55 10.27 -7.07 -6.07
N ALA A 56 9.31 -7.25 -6.97
CA ALA A 56 9.54 -7.93 -8.25
C ALA A 56 10.54 -7.18 -9.14
N ALA A 57 10.48 -5.84 -9.14
CA ALA A 57 11.45 -5.01 -9.85
C ALA A 57 12.86 -5.12 -9.24
N LEU A 58 12.96 -5.21 -7.91
CA LEU A 58 14.21 -5.41 -7.20
C LEU A 58 14.82 -6.78 -7.51
N GLU A 59 14.01 -7.84 -7.47
CA GLU A 59 14.43 -9.20 -7.85
C GLU A 59 14.97 -9.22 -9.29
N THR A 60 14.24 -8.63 -10.23
CA THR A 60 14.67 -8.54 -11.63
C THR A 60 16.01 -7.80 -11.77
N ARG A 61 16.18 -6.68 -11.05
CA ARG A 61 17.43 -5.92 -11.05
C ARG A 61 18.60 -6.73 -10.48
N LEU A 62 18.38 -7.46 -9.39
CA LEU A 62 19.40 -8.30 -8.78
C LEU A 62 19.77 -9.47 -9.70
N THR A 63 18.79 -10.13 -10.32
CA THR A 63 19.03 -11.19 -11.30
C THR A 63 19.83 -10.66 -12.49
N ASN A 64 19.46 -9.51 -13.04
CA ASN A 64 20.21 -8.91 -14.15
C ASN A 64 21.64 -8.54 -13.77
N HIS A 65 21.86 -7.96 -12.58
CA HIS A 65 23.21 -7.66 -12.11
C HIS A 65 24.04 -8.92 -11.90
N PHE A 66 23.43 -9.98 -11.36
CA PHE A 66 24.10 -11.25 -11.16
C PHE A 66 24.51 -11.89 -12.49
N TYR A 67 23.60 -11.90 -13.48
CA TYR A 67 23.92 -12.38 -14.84
C TYR A 67 25.02 -11.54 -15.51
N ALA A 68 24.96 -10.21 -15.39
CA ALA A 68 26.00 -9.34 -15.93
C ALA A 68 27.36 -9.63 -15.27
N ALA A 69 27.38 -9.84 -13.95
CA ALA A 69 28.59 -10.17 -13.20
C ALA A 69 29.16 -11.54 -13.60
N THR A 70 28.33 -12.58 -13.74
CA THR A 70 28.79 -13.92 -14.14
C THR A 70 29.30 -13.96 -15.57
N VAL A 71 28.60 -13.30 -16.51
CA VAL A 71 29.07 -13.19 -17.90
C VAL A 71 30.37 -12.40 -17.98
N GLY A 72 30.49 -11.30 -17.24
CA GLY A 72 31.72 -10.52 -17.16
C GLY A 72 32.91 -11.33 -16.63
N LEU A 73 32.70 -12.08 -15.55
CA LEU A 73 33.73 -12.96 -14.99
C LEU A 73 34.11 -14.11 -15.94
N ALA A 74 33.15 -14.72 -16.63
CA ALA A 74 33.44 -15.76 -17.62
C ALA A 74 34.26 -15.21 -18.79
N ALA A 75 33.93 -14.00 -19.27
CA ALA A 75 34.66 -13.33 -20.33
C ALA A 75 36.11 -13.00 -19.92
N THR A 76 36.33 -12.54 -18.68
CA THR A 76 37.70 -12.27 -18.20
C THR A 76 38.51 -13.54 -18.06
N VAL A 77 37.96 -14.61 -17.49
CA VAL A 77 38.65 -15.92 -17.39
C VAL A 77 39.02 -16.45 -18.77
N ALA A 78 38.12 -16.38 -19.76
CA ALA A 78 38.40 -16.80 -21.13
C ALA A 78 39.50 -15.95 -21.79
N ALA A 79 39.48 -14.63 -21.58
CA ALA A 79 40.51 -13.74 -22.10
C ALA A 79 41.89 -14.01 -21.49
N PHE A 80 41.96 -14.31 -20.18
CA PHE A 80 43.21 -14.66 -19.51
C PHE A 80 43.73 -16.04 -19.95
N GLY A 81 42.87 -17.05 -20.09
CA GLY A 81 43.28 -18.39 -20.52
C GLY A 81 43.71 -18.49 -22.00
N LEU A 82 43.29 -17.55 -22.85
CA LEU A 82 43.77 -17.41 -24.23
C LEU A 82 45.16 -16.76 -24.34
N PHE A 83 45.65 -16.13 -23.27
CA PHE A 83 46.92 -15.38 -23.25
C PHE A 83 48.04 -16.05 -22.45
N THR A 84 47.80 -17.24 -21.87
CA THR A 84 48.77 -18.08 -21.14
C THR A 84 49.09 -19.35 -21.92
#